data_AF-A0A1A1ZPG2-F1
#
_entry.id   AF-A0A1A1ZPG2-F1
#
_cell.length_a   1.000
_cell.length_b   1.000
_cell.length_c   1.000
_cell.angle_alpha   90.00
_cell.angle_beta   90.00
_cell.angle_gamma   90.00
#
_symmetry.space_group_name_H-M   'P 1'
#
loop_
_entity.id
_entity.type
_entity.pdbx_description
1 polymer ?
#
loop_
_entity_poly.entity_id
_entity_poly.type
_entity_poly.pdbx_seq_one_letter_code
_entity_poly.pdbx_strand_id
1 'polypeptide(L)'
;MATLRDLSTWLPALDAQLRSASRGVDVVEFRGSLGPSGAGGMLLMDGESLGRDDQFHRRLFDELFSIAKQFEVERVGVVLRSSRSGLREVDLVELPACVEDASYPQSGVGPGVLVLKEGALPGLYRRQPDLTAAVGPAPSADPAALSRLVAQQNPHATPATAEELAAVEAQLGVPLTEEVRAIYLTAGSGDISGGEGRSYNGMEIIPLDDTWTRNMFNPVQAGSIWWYAAAMSLGPDPAGRIQALGWTPLWFPVGHDGGGNIYAADLAPAAHGYRGQVIYLDHESPAGAMHCNESFTEMLVHGRKGTRSWPVEDGATASIDEWNADTEVLCTGGRDRPVDLGPLLDHPRIHAICTAGRPLADPRQLTRFPALDFLSMGLAEWRALLDAELIPPQLLAAEIFDDDSELVATVTTANDLLGLFGRPLIEITQMRGWRQRNLMDRLREICWDS
;
A
#
# COMPACT_ATOMS: atom_id res chain seq x y z
N MET A 1 35.17 10.86 -9.04
CA MET A 1 34.35 10.01 -8.14
C MET A 1 33.17 9.54 -8.97
N ALA A 2 32.86 8.25 -8.97
CA ALA A 2 31.68 7.73 -9.66
C ALA A 2 30.41 8.26 -9.00
N THR A 3 29.34 8.48 -9.77
CA THR A 3 28.03 8.93 -9.29
C THR A 3 26.94 8.02 -9.85
N LEU A 4 25.73 8.03 -9.26
CA LEU A 4 24.58 7.32 -9.83
C LEU A 4 24.20 7.81 -11.23
N ARG A 5 24.56 9.05 -11.57
CA ARG A 5 24.31 9.69 -12.88
C ARG A 5 25.45 9.46 -13.88
N ASP A 6 26.33 8.49 -13.63
CA ASP A 6 27.43 8.09 -14.50
C ASP A 6 27.21 6.67 -15.02
N LEU A 7 27.24 6.48 -16.34
CA LEU A 7 27.05 5.18 -16.98
C LEU A 7 28.04 4.13 -16.46
N SER A 8 29.27 4.53 -16.12
CA SER A 8 30.31 3.61 -15.63
C SER A 8 29.92 2.89 -14.34
N THR A 9 29.10 3.51 -13.50
CA THR A 9 28.51 2.90 -12.30
C THR A 9 27.62 1.70 -12.62
N TRP A 10 26.92 1.75 -13.75
CA TRP A 10 25.92 0.76 -14.14
C TRP A 10 26.44 -0.31 -15.10
N LEU A 11 27.64 -0.13 -15.68
CA LEU A 11 28.24 -1.10 -16.59
C LEU A 11 28.34 -2.53 -16.01
N PRO A 12 28.68 -2.75 -14.72
CA PRO A 12 28.68 -4.09 -14.13
C PRO A 12 27.32 -4.79 -14.23
N ALA A 13 26.23 -4.09 -13.87
CA ALA A 13 24.85 -4.59 -13.94
C ALA A 13 24.41 -4.84 -15.40
N LEU A 14 24.67 -3.89 -16.30
CA LEU A 14 24.35 -4.01 -17.74
C LEU A 14 25.07 -5.18 -18.42
N ASP A 15 26.32 -5.45 -18.02
CA ASP A 15 27.07 -6.60 -18.50
C ASP A 15 26.63 -7.90 -17.82
N ALA A 16 26.19 -7.86 -16.56
CA ALA A 16 25.66 -9.02 -15.84
C ALA A 16 24.37 -9.55 -16.47
N GLN A 17 23.42 -8.68 -16.81
CA GLN A 17 22.16 -9.10 -17.46
C GLN A 17 22.40 -9.74 -18.84
N LEU A 18 23.34 -9.22 -19.64
CA LEU A 18 23.71 -9.83 -20.93
C LEU A 18 24.42 -11.17 -20.79
N ARG A 19 25.28 -11.34 -19.78
CA ARG A 19 25.96 -12.61 -19.52
C ARG A 19 24.99 -13.69 -19.05
N SER A 20 23.92 -13.29 -18.36
CA SER A 20 22.86 -14.21 -17.96
C SER A 20 21.98 -14.59 -19.14
N ALA A 21 21.71 -13.69 -20.10
CA ALA A 21 20.81 -13.97 -21.22
C ALA A 21 21.29 -15.10 -22.15
N SER A 22 20.33 -15.82 -22.72
CA SER A 22 20.60 -16.91 -23.66
C SER A 22 21.34 -16.41 -24.92
N ARG A 23 22.02 -17.30 -25.64
CA ARG A 23 22.84 -16.92 -26.81
C ARG A 23 22.04 -16.32 -27.96
N GLY A 24 20.73 -16.62 -28.05
CA GLY A 24 19.85 -16.12 -29.09
C GLY A 24 19.33 -14.70 -28.85
N VAL A 25 19.45 -14.19 -27.62
CA VAL A 25 18.91 -12.89 -27.22
C VAL A 25 19.88 -11.77 -27.58
N ASP A 26 19.43 -10.79 -28.38
CA ASP A 26 20.26 -9.62 -28.72
C ASP A 26 20.12 -8.51 -27.69
N VAL A 27 18.90 -8.19 -27.25
CA VAL A 27 18.59 -7.10 -26.32
C VAL A 27 18.01 -7.64 -25.02
N VAL A 28 18.57 -7.16 -23.91
CA VAL A 28 18.06 -7.40 -22.57
C VAL A 28 17.68 -6.07 -21.95
N GLU A 29 16.45 -6.00 -21.45
CA GLU A 29 15.93 -4.84 -20.75
C GLU A 29 15.47 -5.23 -19.34
N PHE A 30 15.98 -4.54 -18.33
CA PHE A 30 15.46 -4.61 -16.97
C PHE A 30 14.64 -3.36 -16.67
N ARG A 31 13.45 -3.54 -16.11
CA ARG A 31 12.55 -2.48 -15.64
C ARG A 31 12.28 -2.72 -14.16
N GLY A 32 12.72 -1.84 -13.29
CA GLY A 32 12.46 -2.03 -11.86
C GLY A 32 12.80 -0.83 -10.98
N SER A 33 12.78 -1.09 -9.68
CA SER A 33 13.17 -0.14 -8.64
C SER A 33 14.37 -0.66 -7.86
N LEU A 34 15.10 0.26 -7.26
CA LEU A 34 16.28 0.04 -6.45
C LEU A 34 16.14 0.80 -5.12
N GLY A 35 16.43 0.12 -4.01
CA GLY A 35 16.41 0.69 -2.66
C GLY A 35 17.26 -0.10 -1.65
N PRO A 36 17.16 0.20 -0.35
CA PRO A 36 18.04 -0.35 0.69
C PRO A 36 17.91 -1.86 0.88
N SER A 37 16.71 -2.40 0.65
CA SER A 37 16.40 -3.82 0.74
C SER A 37 16.75 -4.60 -0.53
N GLY A 38 17.19 -3.92 -1.59
CA GLY A 38 17.60 -4.50 -2.85
C GLY A 38 16.86 -3.92 -4.05
N ALA A 39 16.70 -4.73 -5.09
CA ALA A 39 15.97 -4.34 -6.29
C ALA A 39 14.81 -5.30 -6.55
N GLY A 40 13.77 -4.79 -7.21
CA GLY A 40 12.63 -5.57 -7.70
C GLY A 40 12.27 -5.09 -9.10
N GLY A 41 11.82 -6.00 -9.96
CA GLY A 41 11.48 -5.63 -11.34
C GLY A 41 11.31 -6.82 -12.28
N MET A 42 11.18 -6.48 -13.55
CA MET A 42 10.92 -7.38 -14.66
C MET A 42 12.09 -7.35 -15.64
N LEU A 43 12.39 -8.50 -16.23
CA LEU A 43 13.39 -8.64 -17.29
C LEU A 43 12.69 -9.02 -18.60
N LEU A 44 12.99 -8.28 -19.66
CA LEU A 44 12.52 -8.48 -21.03
C LEU A 44 13.71 -8.91 -21.89
N MET A 45 13.52 -9.96 -22.68
CA MET A 45 14.51 -10.46 -23.63
C MET A 45 13.94 -10.37 -25.05
N ASP A 46 14.55 -9.53 -25.89
CA ASP A 46 14.04 -9.17 -27.23
C ASP A 46 12.57 -8.73 -27.23
N GLY A 47 12.13 -8.09 -26.13
CA GLY A 47 10.75 -7.63 -25.93
C GLY A 47 9.81 -8.67 -25.33
N GLU A 48 10.25 -9.91 -25.10
CA GLU A 48 9.43 -10.95 -24.46
C GLU A 48 9.72 -11.07 -22.97
N SER A 49 8.66 -11.15 -22.16
CA SER A 49 8.75 -11.46 -20.74
C SER A 49 9.12 -12.92 -20.54
N LEU A 50 10.22 -13.19 -19.85
CA LEU A 50 10.45 -14.51 -19.29
C LEU A 50 9.80 -14.56 -17.90
N GLY A 51 9.01 -15.60 -17.62
CA GLY A 51 8.52 -15.86 -16.26
C GLY A 51 9.68 -16.01 -15.26
N ARG A 52 9.38 -16.09 -13.96
CA ARG A 52 10.39 -16.21 -12.89
C ARG A 52 11.28 -17.44 -13.06
N ASP A 53 12.40 -17.32 -13.77
CA ASP A 53 13.50 -18.28 -13.73
C ASP A 53 14.61 -17.75 -12.81
N ASP A 54 14.58 -18.18 -11.54
CA ASP A 54 15.39 -17.66 -10.42
C ASP A 54 16.91 -17.72 -10.65
N GLN A 55 17.41 -18.54 -11.59
CA GLN A 55 18.85 -18.65 -11.83
C GLN A 55 19.42 -17.51 -12.68
N PHE A 56 18.63 -16.93 -13.59
CA PHE A 56 19.07 -15.85 -14.48
C PHE A 56 19.23 -14.52 -13.74
N HIS A 57 18.46 -14.34 -12.66
CA HIS A 57 18.28 -13.08 -11.94
C HIS A 57 19.41 -12.75 -10.98
N ARG A 58 19.95 -13.74 -10.23
CA ARG A 58 20.84 -13.47 -9.08
C ARG A 58 21.98 -12.49 -9.35
N ARG A 59 22.70 -12.65 -10.47
CA ARG A 59 23.86 -11.79 -10.78
C ARG A 59 23.49 -10.33 -11.04
N LEU A 60 22.34 -10.08 -11.68
CA LEU A 60 21.88 -8.71 -11.90
C LEU A 60 21.50 -8.07 -10.55
N PHE A 61 20.71 -8.79 -9.74
CA PHE A 61 20.28 -8.30 -8.43
C PHE A 61 21.46 -8.10 -7.46
N ASP A 62 22.50 -8.92 -7.51
CA ASP A 62 23.73 -8.75 -6.72
C ASP A 62 24.46 -7.44 -7.08
N GLU A 63 24.57 -7.12 -8.38
CA GLU A 63 25.19 -5.88 -8.85
C GLU A 63 24.33 -4.66 -8.49
N LEU A 64 23.01 -4.76 -8.68
CA LEU A 64 22.06 -3.73 -8.27
C LEU A 64 22.14 -3.47 -6.76
N PHE A 65 22.13 -4.52 -5.93
CA PHE A 65 22.28 -4.42 -4.48
C PHE A 65 23.61 -3.76 -4.09
N SER A 66 24.70 -4.10 -4.80
CA SER A 66 26.01 -3.47 -4.58
C SER A 66 25.98 -1.97 -4.89
N ILE A 67 25.32 -1.56 -5.97
CA ILE A 67 25.10 -0.15 -6.33
C ILE A 67 24.26 0.55 -5.25
N ALA A 68 23.11 -0.02 -4.85
CA ALA A 68 22.26 0.57 -3.80
C ALA A 68 23.03 0.82 -2.51
N LYS A 69 23.80 -0.18 -2.06
CA LYS A 69 24.59 -0.08 -0.84
C LYS A 69 25.73 0.93 -0.96
N GLN A 70 26.43 0.98 -2.10
CA GLN A 70 27.55 1.89 -2.31
C GLN A 70 27.11 3.36 -2.30
N PHE A 71 25.92 3.65 -2.84
CA PHE A 71 25.41 5.02 -2.99
C PHE A 71 24.30 5.37 -2.01
N GLU A 72 24.03 4.52 -1.01
CA GLU A 72 22.99 4.71 -0.01
C GLU A 72 21.64 5.07 -0.63
N VAL A 73 21.27 4.35 -1.69
CA VAL A 73 20.05 4.61 -2.47
C VAL A 73 18.83 4.31 -1.59
N GLU A 74 18.07 5.36 -1.28
CA GLU A 74 16.78 5.23 -0.60
C GLU A 74 15.70 4.70 -1.54
N ARG A 75 15.56 5.29 -2.73
CA ARG A 75 14.61 4.82 -3.75
C ARG A 75 14.89 5.45 -5.11
N VAL A 76 15.07 4.64 -6.16
CA VAL A 76 15.07 5.10 -7.55
C VAL A 76 14.43 4.06 -8.48
N GLY A 77 13.75 4.52 -9.52
CA GLY A 77 13.37 3.68 -10.66
C GLY A 77 14.55 3.56 -11.64
N VAL A 78 14.70 2.41 -12.28
CA VAL A 78 15.75 2.19 -13.27
C VAL A 78 15.27 1.33 -14.44
N VAL A 79 15.56 1.80 -15.65
CA VAL A 79 15.51 0.97 -16.86
C VAL A 79 16.92 0.75 -17.37
N LEU A 80 17.33 -0.52 -17.45
CA LEU A 80 18.64 -0.92 -17.99
C LEU A 80 18.45 -1.59 -19.33
N ARG A 81 19.02 -1.04 -20.41
CA ARG A 81 19.03 -1.70 -21.73
C ARG A 81 20.44 -2.03 -22.13
N SER A 82 20.69 -3.29 -22.48
CA SER A 82 21.96 -3.67 -23.06
C SER A 82 21.80 -4.68 -24.18
N SER A 83 22.63 -4.53 -25.22
CA SER A 83 22.61 -5.44 -26.35
C SER A 83 23.96 -6.14 -26.57
N ARG A 84 23.92 -7.30 -27.25
CA ARG A 84 25.13 -7.95 -27.77
C ARG A 84 25.79 -7.08 -28.83
N SER A 85 25.04 -6.32 -29.63
CA SER A 85 25.60 -5.37 -30.60
C SER A 85 26.46 -4.26 -29.99
N GLY A 86 26.30 -3.95 -28.69
CA GLY A 86 27.17 -3.04 -27.94
C GLY A 86 26.41 -1.92 -27.20
N LEU A 87 25.09 -1.90 -27.28
CA LEU A 87 24.23 -0.90 -26.64
C LEU A 87 24.37 -0.96 -25.11
N ARG A 88 24.52 0.19 -24.46
CA ARG A 88 24.50 0.35 -23.00
C ARG A 88 23.71 1.59 -22.66
N GLU A 89 22.52 1.42 -22.10
CA GLU A 89 21.64 2.52 -21.71
C GLU A 89 21.11 2.33 -20.31
N VAL A 90 20.96 3.45 -19.60
CA VAL A 90 20.28 3.52 -18.31
C VAL A 90 19.36 4.73 -18.33
N ASP A 91 18.10 4.51 -17.98
CA ASP A 91 17.19 5.59 -17.58
C ASP A 91 17.04 5.50 -16.06
N LEU A 92 17.60 6.49 -15.35
CA LEU A 92 17.44 6.65 -13.91
C LEU A 92 16.26 7.57 -13.65
N VAL A 93 15.30 7.12 -12.85
CA VAL A 93 14.07 7.85 -12.52
C VAL A 93 14.06 8.15 -11.04
N GLU A 94 14.19 9.43 -10.68
CA GLU A 94 14.18 9.89 -9.30
C GLU A 94 12.78 10.43 -8.97
N LEU A 95 12.08 9.75 -8.06
CA LEU A 95 10.70 10.04 -7.69
C LEU A 95 10.68 10.96 -6.45
N PRO A 96 10.00 12.13 -6.51
CA PRO A 96 9.82 12.97 -5.35
C PRO A 96 8.89 12.30 -4.31
N ALA A 97 8.89 12.79 -3.08
CA ALA A 97 8.08 12.23 -1.98
C ALA A 97 6.56 12.27 -2.24
N CYS A 98 6.09 13.13 -3.13
CA CYS A 98 4.69 13.19 -3.56
C CYS A 98 4.30 12.09 -4.56
N VAL A 99 5.20 11.16 -4.85
CA VAL A 99 4.97 10.04 -5.76
C VAL A 99 5.13 8.73 -4.98
N GLU A 100 4.01 8.02 -4.82
CA GLU A 100 3.92 6.74 -4.10
C GLU A 100 4.15 5.56 -5.05
N ASP A 101 4.73 4.47 -4.54
CA ASP A 101 5.03 3.28 -5.33
C ASP A 101 3.75 2.54 -5.78
N ALA A 102 3.75 1.98 -6.99
CA ALA A 102 2.73 1.02 -7.41
C ALA A 102 2.88 -0.33 -6.67
N SER A 103 1.78 -1.00 -6.30
CA SER A 103 1.86 -2.21 -5.44
C SER A 103 2.58 -3.40 -5.99
N TYR A 104 2.77 -3.51 -7.31
CA TYR A 104 3.37 -4.70 -7.86
C TYR A 104 4.86 -4.47 -8.11
N PRO A 105 5.76 -5.06 -7.30
CA PRO A 105 7.20 -5.07 -7.56
C PRO A 105 7.59 -5.86 -8.83
N GLN A 106 6.66 -6.04 -9.79
CA GLN A 106 6.76 -7.05 -10.84
C GLN A 106 6.44 -6.61 -12.28
N SER A 107 6.13 -5.34 -12.60
CA SER A 107 5.91 -5.03 -14.02
C SER A 107 6.19 -3.63 -14.57
N GLY A 108 6.70 -2.63 -13.83
CA GLY A 108 7.04 -1.36 -14.49
C GLY A 108 7.89 -0.35 -13.72
N VAL A 109 8.53 0.55 -14.47
CA VAL A 109 9.18 1.80 -14.00
C VAL A 109 8.21 2.98 -14.14
N GLY A 110 6.91 2.71 -14.06
CA GLY A 110 5.89 3.75 -14.03
C GLY A 110 6.07 4.61 -12.77
N PRO A 111 5.60 5.87 -12.79
CA PRO A 111 5.76 6.76 -11.65
C PRO A 111 4.99 6.27 -10.42
N GLY A 112 3.98 5.41 -10.58
CA GLY A 112 3.09 5.02 -9.49
C GLY A 112 1.99 6.07 -9.29
N VAL A 113 1.58 6.28 -8.04
CA VAL A 113 0.51 7.22 -7.71
C VAL A 113 1.05 8.60 -7.43
N LEU A 114 0.61 9.58 -8.21
CA LEU A 114 0.92 11.00 -8.05
C LEU A 114 -0.01 11.59 -6.99
N VAL A 115 0.53 11.90 -5.81
CA VAL A 115 -0.20 12.63 -4.76
C VAL A 115 -0.19 14.11 -5.11
N LEU A 116 -1.31 14.63 -5.59
CA LEU A 116 -1.45 15.98 -6.14
C LEU A 116 -1.59 17.04 -5.04
N LYS A 117 -2.08 16.70 -3.85
CA LYS A 117 -2.15 17.62 -2.68
C LYS A 117 -1.40 17.09 -1.45
N GLU A 118 -0.64 17.95 -0.78
CA GLU A 118 0.20 17.57 0.35
C GLU A 118 -0.66 17.03 1.50
N GLY A 119 -0.26 15.89 2.09
CA GLY A 119 -1.01 15.25 3.17
C GLY A 119 -2.39 14.70 2.77
N ALA A 120 -2.70 14.61 1.47
CA ALA A 120 -3.96 14.05 1.03
C ALA A 120 -4.05 12.54 1.32
N LEU A 121 -5.23 12.09 1.73
CA LEU A 121 -5.53 10.68 2.02
C LEU A 121 -6.64 10.16 1.10
N PRO A 122 -6.64 8.86 0.76
CA PRO A 122 -7.72 8.21 0.04
C PRO A 122 -9.08 8.39 0.71
N GLY A 123 -10.16 8.38 -0.08
CA GLY A 123 -11.54 8.58 0.42
C GLY A 123 -11.89 7.75 1.66
N LEU A 124 -11.52 6.47 1.66
CA LEU A 124 -11.79 5.54 2.77
C LEU A 124 -11.12 5.94 4.10
N TYR A 125 -9.91 6.49 4.06
CA TYR A 125 -9.18 6.96 5.26
C TYR A 125 -9.59 8.37 5.72
N ARG A 126 -10.34 9.10 4.90
CA ARG A 126 -10.91 10.40 5.30
C ARG A 126 -12.21 10.25 6.11
N ARG A 127 -12.85 9.08 6.07
CA ARG A 127 -14.06 8.77 6.85
C ARG A 127 -13.76 8.92 8.34
N GLN A 128 -14.60 9.68 9.03
CA GLN A 128 -14.50 9.86 10.48
C GLN A 128 -15.42 8.86 11.19
N PRO A 129 -15.03 8.34 12.35
CA PRO A 129 -15.91 7.50 13.16
C PRO A 129 -17.12 8.30 13.62
N ASP A 130 -18.30 7.69 13.52
CA ASP A 130 -19.54 8.21 14.09
C ASP A 130 -19.62 7.83 15.57
N LEU A 131 -19.54 8.83 16.46
CA LEU A 131 -19.60 8.64 17.91
C LEU A 131 -21.01 8.79 18.49
N THR A 132 -22.04 8.93 17.65
CA THR A 132 -23.42 9.13 18.12
C THR A 132 -24.08 7.85 18.61
N ALA A 133 -23.56 6.68 18.24
CA ALA A 133 -24.02 5.39 18.75
C ALA A 133 -23.71 5.26 20.25
N ALA A 134 -24.73 5.41 21.09
CA ALA A 134 -24.62 5.23 22.53
C ALA A 134 -24.55 3.74 22.91
N VAL A 135 -23.38 3.14 22.74
CA VAL A 135 -23.08 1.73 23.03
C VAL A 135 -22.27 1.57 24.32
N GLY A 136 -22.73 0.69 25.20
CA GLY A 136 -22.05 0.34 26.45
C GLY A 136 -21.03 -0.79 26.27
N PRO A 137 -20.32 -1.18 27.36
CA PRO A 137 -19.51 -2.39 27.35
C PRO A 137 -20.37 -3.65 27.17
N ALA A 138 -19.77 -4.73 26.66
CA ALA A 138 -20.45 -6.00 26.57
C ALA A 138 -20.83 -6.54 27.96
N PRO A 139 -21.97 -7.24 28.11
CA PRO A 139 -22.34 -7.86 29.39
C PRO A 139 -21.32 -8.89 29.92
N SER A 140 -20.46 -9.42 29.04
CA SER A 140 -19.42 -10.37 29.38
C SER A 140 -18.11 -9.74 29.86
N ALA A 141 -17.99 -8.40 29.81
CA ALA A 141 -16.80 -7.70 30.28
C ALA A 141 -16.62 -7.87 31.80
N ASP A 142 -15.50 -8.47 32.22
CA ASP A 142 -15.09 -8.61 33.62
C ASP A 142 -13.63 -8.15 33.80
N PRO A 143 -13.42 -6.83 34.03
CA PRO A 143 -12.09 -6.28 34.25
C PRO A 143 -11.31 -6.96 35.39
N ALA A 144 -12.00 -7.47 36.42
CA ALA A 144 -11.35 -8.14 37.54
C ALA A 144 -10.88 -9.55 37.18
N ALA A 145 -11.61 -10.29 36.33
CA ALA A 145 -11.13 -11.54 35.76
C ALA A 145 -9.91 -11.33 34.86
N LEU A 146 -9.91 -10.29 34.04
CA LEU A 146 -8.75 -9.92 33.23
C LEU A 146 -7.53 -9.58 34.08
N SER A 147 -7.65 -8.71 35.09
CA SER A 147 -6.52 -8.40 35.99
C SER A 147 -5.94 -9.65 36.65
N ARG A 148 -6.79 -10.60 37.08
CA ARG A 148 -6.30 -11.87 37.66
C ARG A 148 -5.51 -12.70 36.66
N LEU A 149 -6.00 -12.82 35.42
CA LEU A 149 -5.31 -13.54 34.35
C LEU A 149 -3.97 -12.86 34.02
N VAL A 150 -3.98 -11.54 33.81
CA VAL A 150 -2.79 -10.76 33.44
C VAL A 150 -1.73 -10.86 34.55
N ALA A 151 -2.11 -10.67 35.82
CA ALA A 151 -1.19 -10.80 36.95
C ALA A 151 -0.62 -12.22 37.09
N GLN A 152 -1.43 -13.25 36.80
CA GLN A 152 -0.98 -14.64 36.85
C GLN A 152 0.07 -14.94 35.78
N GLN A 153 -0.12 -14.43 34.56
CA GLN A 153 0.79 -14.71 33.44
C GLN A 153 1.99 -13.75 33.40
N ASN A 154 1.87 -12.57 34.03
CA ASN A 154 2.89 -11.53 34.08
C ASN A 154 3.22 -11.10 35.53
N PRO A 155 3.67 -12.03 36.41
CA PRO A 155 3.83 -11.77 37.85
C PRO A 155 4.92 -10.74 38.19
N HIS A 156 5.75 -10.37 37.23
CA HIS A 156 6.87 -9.43 37.39
C HIS A 156 6.75 -8.22 36.48
N ALA A 157 5.63 -8.06 35.75
CA ALA A 157 5.43 -6.91 34.90
C ALA A 157 5.24 -5.64 35.74
N THR A 158 5.72 -4.53 35.20
CA THR A 158 5.50 -3.20 35.76
C THR A 158 4.16 -2.68 35.24
N PRO A 159 3.20 -2.32 36.11
CA PRO A 159 1.96 -1.68 35.68
C PRO A 159 2.19 -0.31 35.04
N ALA A 160 1.30 0.08 34.12
CA ALA A 160 1.14 1.48 33.75
C ALA A 160 0.54 2.28 34.93
N THR A 161 0.89 3.56 35.00
CA THR A 161 0.34 4.51 35.95
C THR A 161 -1.02 5.04 35.49
N ALA A 162 -1.82 5.55 36.43
CA ALA A 162 -3.09 6.18 36.10
C ALA A 162 -2.90 7.46 35.26
N GLU A 163 -1.79 8.16 35.47
CA GLU A 163 -1.39 9.37 34.73
C GLU A 163 -1.05 9.06 33.27
N GLU A 164 -0.33 7.96 33.00
CA GLU A 164 -0.04 7.52 31.63
C GLU A 164 -1.32 7.18 30.87
N LEU A 165 -2.25 6.45 31.50
CA LEU A 165 -3.55 6.16 30.91
C LEU A 165 -4.37 7.43 30.66
N ALA A 166 -4.39 8.36 31.61
CA ALA A 166 -5.09 9.64 31.45
C ALA A 166 -4.50 10.47 30.29
N ALA A 167 -3.19 10.43 30.07
CA ALA A 167 -2.54 11.09 28.94
C ALA A 167 -2.98 10.49 27.60
N VAL A 168 -3.07 9.15 27.51
CA VAL A 168 -3.59 8.45 26.31
C VAL A 168 -5.06 8.81 26.06
N GLU A 169 -5.89 8.79 27.10
CA GLU A 169 -7.31 9.16 27.02
C GLU A 169 -7.49 10.61 26.54
N ALA A 170 -6.63 11.53 27.01
CA ALA A 170 -6.63 12.92 26.56
C ALA A 170 -6.25 13.06 25.08
N GLN A 171 -5.32 12.23 24.58
CA GLN A 171 -4.96 12.21 23.15
C GLN A 171 -6.07 11.63 22.27
N LEU A 172 -6.75 10.58 22.75
CA LEU A 172 -7.87 9.94 22.03
C LEU A 172 -9.14 10.81 22.06
N GLY A 173 -9.29 11.68 23.05
CA GLY A 173 -10.52 12.46 23.29
C GLY A 173 -11.67 11.63 23.85
N VAL A 174 -11.45 10.35 24.16
CA VAL A 174 -12.42 9.42 24.76
C VAL A 174 -11.73 8.55 25.82
N PRO A 175 -12.44 8.10 26.87
CA PRO A 175 -11.85 7.25 27.90
C PRO A 175 -11.56 5.83 27.38
N LEU A 176 -10.51 5.17 27.88
CA LEU A 176 -10.31 3.75 27.64
C LEU A 176 -11.40 2.96 28.38
N THR A 177 -11.70 1.74 27.93
CA THR A 177 -12.65 0.90 28.67
C THR A 177 -12.02 0.32 29.93
N GLU A 178 -12.86 -0.05 30.90
CA GLU A 178 -12.39 -0.65 32.16
C GLU A 178 -11.57 -1.93 31.93
N GLU A 179 -11.89 -2.73 30.91
CA GLU A 179 -11.09 -3.91 30.55
C GLU A 179 -9.68 -3.52 30.08
N VAL A 180 -9.55 -2.51 29.21
CA VAL A 180 -8.25 -2.03 28.73
C VAL A 180 -7.45 -1.43 29.87
N ARG A 181 -8.08 -0.60 30.70
CA ARG A 181 -7.45 -0.04 31.91
C ARG A 181 -6.99 -1.15 32.85
N ALA A 182 -7.78 -2.19 33.06
CA ALA A 182 -7.44 -3.33 33.91
C ALA A 182 -6.23 -4.11 33.40
N ILE A 183 -6.06 -4.27 32.09
CA ILE A 183 -4.85 -4.87 31.50
C ILE A 183 -3.63 -4.03 31.87
N TYR A 184 -3.62 -2.74 31.50
CA TYR A 184 -2.44 -1.87 31.69
C TYR A 184 -2.11 -1.58 33.17
N LEU A 185 -3.12 -1.39 34.02
CA LEU A 185 -2.93 -1.22 35.47
C LEU A 185 -2.46 -2.50 36.17
N THR A 186 -2.48 -3.64 35.47
CA THR A 186 -1.91 -4.89 35.98
C THR A 186 -0.52 -5.16 35.40
N ALA A 187 -0.35 -4.92 34.09
CA ALA A 187 0.91 -5.09 33.39
C ALA A 187 0.97 -4.10 32.21
N GLY A 188 1.98 -3.22 32.19
CA GLY A 188 2.22 -2.28 31.10
C GLY A 188 2.76 -2.96 29.83
N SER A 189 3.28 -4.17 29.95
CA SER A 189 3.77 -5.03 28.86
C SER A 189 3.78 -6.50 29.31
N GLY A 190 3.96 -7.42 28.37
CA GLY A 190 4.11 -8.86 28.64
C GLY A 190 3.15 -9.73 27.86
N ASP A 191 3.28 -11.05 28.02
CA ASP A 191 2.59 -12.05 27.23
C ASP A 191 1.36 -12.62 27.94
N ILE A 192 0.29 -12.78 27.20
CA ILE A 192 -0.92 -13.49 27.61
C ILE A 192 -1.08 -14.68 26.65
N SER A 193 -0.60 -15.83 27.07
CA SER A 193 -0.74 -17.09 26.35
C SER A 193 -2.22 -17.45 26.13
N GLY A 194 -2.54 -17.90 24.92
CA GLY A 194 -3.84 -18.48 24.62
C GLY A 194 -4.05 -19.81 25.33
N GLY A 195 -2.99 -20.59 25.55
CA GLY A 195 -3.05 -21.93 26.15
C GLY A 195 -3.42 -23.02 25.15
N GLU A 196 -3.07 -24.28 25.46
CA GLU A 196 -3.36 -25.42 24.56
C GLU A 196 -4.87 -25.63 24.36
N GLY A 197 -5.26 -25.89 23.10
CA GLY A 197 -6.65 -26.20 22.74
C GLY A 197 -7.61 -25.00 22.66
N ARG A 198 -7.10 -23.77 22.78
CA ARG A 198 -7.91 -22.55 22.65
C ARG A 198 -7.99 -22.08 21.20
N SER A 199 -8.99 -21.25 20.91
CA SER A 199 -9.22 -20.71 19.56
C SER A 199 -8.29 -19.55 19.19
N TYR A 200 -7.34 -19.23 20.06
CA TYR A 200 -6.48 -18.06 20.01
C TYR A 200 -5.07 -18.44 20.48
N ASN A 201 -4.03 -17.93 19.81
CA ASN A 201 -2.64 -18.31 20.07
C ASN A 201 -1.99 -17.54 21.23
N GLY A 202 -2.54 -16.39 21.62
CA GLY A 202 -1.98 -15.53 22.66
C GLY A 202 -1.73 -14.10 22.16
N MET A 203 -1.58 -13.19 23.12
CA MET A 203 -1.44 -11.75 22.93
C MET A 203 -0.19 -11.25 23.62
N GLU A 204 0.68 -10.54 22.93
CA GLU A 204 1.67 -9.69 23.60
C GLU A 204 1.08 -8.29 23.80
N ILE A 205 1.12 -7.77 25.03
CA ILE A 205 0.60 -6.44 25.38
C ILE A 205 1.51 -5.38 24.77
N ILE A 206 0.95 -4.52 23.92
CA ILE A 206 1.66 -3.38 23.33
C ILE A 206 1.87 -2.32 24.42
N PRO A 207 3.11 -1.94 24.76
CA PRO A 207 3.38 -0.87 25.72
C PRO A 207 2.69 0.46 25.34
N LEU A 208 2.39 1.31 26.33
CA LEU A 208 1.76 2.62 26.06
C LEU A 208 2.69 3.57 25.29
N ASP A 209 4.01 3.45 25.48
CA ASP A 209 5.05 4.23 24.81
C ASP A 209 5.50 3.67 23.46
N ASP A 210 5.03 2.47 23.07
CA ASP A 210 5.26 1.88 21.75
C ASP A 210 4.40 2.58 20.69
N THR A 211 4.86 3.75 20.28
CA THR A 211 4.21 4.56 19.25
C THR A 211 4.32 3.97 17.85
N TRP A 212 5.31 3.11 17.58
CA TRP A 212 5.48 2.52 16.25
C TRP A 212 4.41 1.46 15.99
N THR A 213 4.28 0.47 16.88
CA THR A 213 3.27 -0.59 16.72
C THR A 213 1.85 -0.01 16.72
N ARG A 214 1.59 0.99 17.58
CA ARG A 214 0.28 1.66 17.67
C ARG A 214 -0.12 2.40 16.41
N ASN A 215 0.85 2.89 15.65
CA ASN A 215 0.61 3.63 14.43
C ASN A 215 0.91 2.80 13.16
N MET A 216 1.15 1.49 13.28
CA MET A 216 1.43 0.61 12.13
C MET A 216 0.32 0.68 11.06
N PHE A 217 -0.94 0.81 11.49
CA PHE A 217 -2.12 0.95 10.61
C PHE A 217 -2.49 2.41 10.31
N ASN A 218 -1.74 3.37 10.84
CA ASN A 218 -1.93 4.78 10.50
C ASN A 218 -1.52 4.95 9.03
N PRO A 219 -2.42 5.44 8.16
CA PRO A 219 -2.11 5.57 6.74
C PRO A 219 -0.89 6.47 6.46
N VAL A 220 -0.63 7.47 7.31
CA VAL A 220 0.57 8.32 7.18
C VAL A 220 1.87 7.53 7.42
N GLN A 221 1.82 6.48 8.23
CA GLN A 221 2.99 5.65 8.56
C GLN A 221 3.10 4.37 7.73
N ALA A 222 1.98 3.81 7.28
CA ALA A 222 1.93 2.58 6.50
C ALA A 222 2.64 2.71 5.13
N GLY A 223 2.81 3.93 4.62
CA GLY A 223 3.36 4.20 3.28
C GLY A 223 2.40 3.78 2.17
N SER A 224 2.71 4.14 0.92
CA SER A 224 1.99 3.80 -0.33
C SER A 224 0.48 3.52 -0.23
N ILE A 225 -0.25 4.37 0.50
CA ILE A 225 -1.66 4.13 0.85
C ILE A 225 -2.61 4.39 -0.30
N TRP A 226 -2.24 5.27 -1.25
CA TRP A 226 -3.13 5.65 -2.31
C TRP A 226 -3.37 4.50 -3.25
N TRP A 227 -2.32 3.78 -3.62
CA TRP A 227 -2.50 2.59 -4.44
C TRP A 227 -3.48 1.60 -3.78
N TYR A 228 -3.26 1.27 -2.51
CA TYR A 228 -4.05 0.24 -1.85
C TYR A 228 -5.50 0.70 -1.62
N ALA A 229 -5.71 1.89 -1.09
CA ALA A 229 -7.00 2.27 -0.56
C ALA A 229 -7.81 3.22 -1.46
N ALA A 230 -7.24 3.81 -2.51
CA ALA A 230 -7.99 4.75 -3.35
C ALA A 230 -9.07 4.07 -4.18
N ALA A 231 -8.81 2.83 -4.62
CA ALA A 231 -9.78 2.00 -5.33
C ALA A 231 -10.56 1.05 -4.39
N MET A 232 -10.32 1.09 -3.09
CA MET A 232 -11.06 0.26 -2.14
C MET A 232 -12.29 0.98 -1.64
N SER A 233 -13.33 0.19 -1.42
CA SER A 233 -14.48 0.63 -0.65
C SER A 233 -14.82 -0.40 0.42
N LEU A 234 -15.40 0.08 1.52
CA LEU A 234 -16.02 -0.75 2.53
C LEU A 234 -17.50 -0.41 2.59
N GLY A 235 -18.34 -1.40 2.36
CA GLY A 235 -19.77 -1.38 2.65
C GLY A 235 -20.06 -1.67 4.11
N PRO A 236 -21.34 -1.60 4.54
CA PRO A 236 -21.71 -1.84 5.93
C PRO A 236 -21.32 -3.24 6.42
N ASP A 237 -20.92 -3.37 7.69
CA ASP A 237 -20.84 -4.67 8.36
C ASP A 237 -22.25 -5.27 8.42
N PRO A 238 -22.49 -6.49 7.87
CA PRO A 238 -23.81 -7.13 7.92
C PRO A 238 -24.32 -7.37 9.34
N ALA A 239 -23.42 -7.49 10.32
CA ALA A 239 -23.78 -7.61 11.73
C ALA A 239 -23.95 -6.24 12.43
N GLY A 240 -23.59 -5.15 11.76
CA GLY A 240 -23.67 -3.78 12.27
C GLY A 240 -22.83 -3.53 13.52
N ARG A 241 -21.72 -4.27 13.70
CA ARG A 241 -20.85 -4.17 14.89
C ARG A 241 -19.66 -3.25 14.66
N ILE A 242 -19.15 -3.20 13.43
CA ILE A 242 -17.99 -2.39 13.06
C ILE A 242 -18.40 -1.33 12.04
N GLN A 243 -17.88 -0.11 12.21
CA GLN A 243 -18.05 0.95 11.23
C GLN A 243 -17.14 0.70 10.02
N ALA A 244 -17.63 0.98 8.81
CA ALA A 244 -16.88 0.86 7.58
C ALA A 244 -15.85 2.00 7.42
N LEU A 245 -14.76 1.92 8.19
CA LEU A 245 -13.68 2.91 8.21
C LEU A 245 -12.40 2.30 7.65
N GLY A 246 -11.56 3.12 7.01
CA GLY A 246 -10.22 2.69 6.61
C GLY A 246 -9.33 2.40 7.81
N TRP A 247 -9.29 3.37 8.73
CA TRP A 247 -8.60 3.30 10.01
C TRP A 247 -9.15 4.41 10.93
N THR A 248 -8.99 4.25 12.24
CA THR A 248 -9.22 5.32 13.21
C THR A 248 -8.35 5.11 14.45
N PRO A 249 -7.83 6.18 15.11
CA PRO A 249 -7.13 6.03 16.39
C PRO A 249 -8.03 5.46 17.50
N LEU A 250 -9.36 5.46 17.31
CA LEU A 250 -10.32 4.88 18.25
C LEU A 250 -10.40 3.35 18.17
N TRP A 251 -9.73 2.74 17.20
CA TRP A 251 -9.40 1.31 17.22
C TRP A 251 -8.09 1.14 17.96
N PHE A 252 -8.15 1.23 19.30
CA PHE A 252 -6.98 1.35 20.16
C PHE A 252 -6.20 0.03 20.23
N PRO A 253 -4.97 -0.06 19.70
CA PRO A 253 -4.16 -1.29 19.75
C PRO A 253 -3.87 -1.69 21.19
N VAL A 254 -4.21 -2.93 21.58
CA VAL A 254 -3.96 -3.43 22.95
C VAL A 254 -2.85 -4.47 22.94
N GLY A 255 -2.84 -5.35 21.95
CA GLY A 255 -1.79 -6.35 21.81
C GLY A 255 -1.63 -6.88 20.40
N HIS A 256 -0.56 -7.64 20.16
CA HIS A 256 -0.27 -8.25 18.85
C HIS A 256 -0.07 -9.76 18.95
N ASP A 257 -0.17 -10.45 17.81
CA ASP A 257 0.06 -11.89 17.70
C ASP A 257 1.53 -12.27 17.40
N GLY A 258 2.40 -11.27 17.20
CA GLY A 258 3.80 -11.46 16.79
C GLY A 258 3.99 -11.72 15.29
N GLY A 259 2.90 -11.77 14.52
CA GLY A 259 2.87 -11.90 13.06
C GLY A 259 2.48 -10.60 12.34
N GLY A 260 2.56 -9.45 13.03
CA GLY A 260 2.18 -8.14 12.48
C GLY A 260 0.72 -7.75 12.70
N ASN A 261 -0.13 -8.65 13.22
CA ASN A 261 -1.54 -8.37 13.41
C ASN A 261 -1.84 -7.83 14.81
N ILE A 262 -2.88 -7.01 14.91
CA ILE A 262 -3.22 -6.27 16.12
C ILE A 262 -4.60 -6.65 16.63
N TYR A 263 -4.68 -6.97 17.92
CA TYR A 263 -5.92 -6.96 18.70
C TYR A 263 -6.14 -5.56 19.25
N ALA A 264 -7.18 -4.89 18.77
CA ALA A 264 -7.53 -3.55 19.19
C ALA A 264 -8.86 -3.54 19.95
N ALA A 265 -8.99 -2.60 20.89
CA ALA A 265 -10.26 -2.25 21.50
C ALA A 265 -10.99 -1.26 20.59
N ASP A 266 -12.18 -1.62 20.12
CA ASP A 266 -13.01 -0.71 19.34
C ASP A 266 -13.75 0.27 20.26
N LEU A 267 -13.27 1.51 20.31
CA LEU A 267 -13.84 2.59 21.12
C LEU A 267 -14.93 3.38 20.37
N ALA A 268 -15.17 3.06 19.10
CA ALA A 268 -16.18 3.68 18.23
C ALA A 268 -16.90 2.63 17.38
N PRO A 269 -17.56 1.64 18.00
CA PRO A 269 -18.24 0.57 17.26
C PRO A 269 -19.48 1.10 16.54
N ALA A 270 -20.06 0.27 15.67
CA ALA A 270 -21.34 0.56 15.06
C ALA A 270 -22.51 0.25 16.01
N ALA A 271 -23.75 0.56 15.58
CA ALA A 271 -24.94 0.57 16.44
C ALA A 271 -25.29 -0.76 17.13
N HIS A 272 -24.83 -1.90 16.60
CA HIS A 272 -25.04 -3.23 17.18
C HIS A 272 -23.78 -3.81 17.84
N GLY A 273 -22.71 -3.02 17.95
CA GLY A 273 -21.48 -3.41 18.63
C GLY A 273 -21.48 -3.05 20.12
N TYR A 274 -20.36 -3.35 20.78
CA TYR A 274 -20.10 -2.98 22.16
C TYR A 274 -18.84 -2.13 22.26
N ARG A 275 -18.87 -1.10 23.11
CA ARG A 275 -17.70 -0.28 23.34
C ARG A 275 -16.61 -1.10 24.04
N GLY A 276 -15.46 -1.23 23.40
CA GLY A 276 -14.36 -2.09 23.85
C GLY A 276 -14.42 -3.53 23.34
N GLN A 277 -15.32 -3.84 22.39
CA GLN A 277 -15.25 -5.10 21.67
C GLN A 277 -13.87 -5.29 21.03
N VAL A 278 -13.44 -6.54 20.91
CA VAL A 278 -12.15 -6.87 20.34
C VAL A 278 -12.28 -6.96 18.84
N ILE A 279 -11.49 -6.14 18.14
CA ILE A 279 -11.34 -6.18 16.69
C ILE A 279 -9.91 -6.56 16.33
N TYR A 280 -9.74 -7.04 15.12
CA TYR A 280 -8.49 -7.51 14.56
C TYR A 280 -8.12 -6.68 13.35
N LEU A 281 -6.94 -6.07 13.39
CA LEU A 281 -6.34 -5.37 12.27
C LEU A 281 -5.32 -6.32 11.63
N ASP A 282 -5.57 -6.68 10.38
CA ASP A 282 -4.76 -7.61 9.62
C ASP A 282 -3.72 -6.83 8.81
N HIS A 283 -2.44 -7.13 9.01
CA HIS A 283 -1.35 -6.44 8.31
C HIS A 283 -1.33 -6.70 6.78
N GLU A 284 -2.05 -7.72 6.31
CA GLU A 284 -2.25 -7.97 4.88
C GLU A 284 -3.44 -7.17 4.31
N SER A 285 -4.30 -6.64 5.17
CA SER A 285 -5.43 -5.82 4.79
C SER A 285 -5.10 -4.35 4.98
N PRO A 286 -5.10 -3.53 3.92
CA PRO A 286 -4.72 -2.12 4.04
C PRO A 286 -5.75 -1.33 4.86
N ALA A 287 -7.00 -1.76 4.93
CA ALA A 287 -8.10 -1.01 5.53
C ALA A 287 -9.11 -1.91 6.23
N GLY A 288 -9.84 -1.34 7.18
CA GLY A 288 -10.92 -2.01 7.88
C GLY A 288 -10.45 -2.80 9.11
N ALA A 289 -11.41 -3.49 9.72
CA ALA A 289 -11.17 -4.34 10.87
C ALA A 289 -12.15 -5.51 10.89
N MET A 290 -11.72 -6.62 11.46
CA MET A 290 -12.57 -7.79 11.70
C MET A 290 -12.99 -7.86 13.16
N HIS A 291 -14.28 -8.07 13.42
CA HIS A 291 -14.78 -8.35 14.76
C HIS A 291 -14.28 -9.72 15.21
N CYS A 292 -13.60 -9.75 16.34
CA CYS A 292 -13.07 -10.98 16.94
C CYS A 292 -13.93 -11.46 18.09
N ASN A 293 -14.27 -10.58 19.03
CA ASN A 293 -15.04 -10.93 20.22
C ASN A 293 -15.74 -9.70 20.83
N GLU A 294 -16.76 -9.93 21.63
CA GLU A 294 -17.52 -8.85 22.29
C GLU A 294 -16.78 -8.21 23.48
N SER A 295 -15.81 -8.91 24.07
CA SER A 295 -14.98 -8.42 25.19
C SER A 295 -13.61 -9.10 25.22
N PHE A 296 -12.62 -8.47 25.87
CA PHE A 296 -11.33 -9.10 26.12
C PHE A 296 -11.46 -10.25 27.12
N THR A 297 -12.42 -10.19 28.05
CA THR A 297 -12.72 -11.28 28.98
C THR A 297 -13.10 -12.57 28.24
N GLU A 298 -14.05 -12.52 27.31
CA GLU A 298 -14.46 -13.71 26.53
C GLU A 298 -13.30 -14.28 25.70
N MET A 299 -12.47 -13.40 25.14
CA MET A 299 -11.32 -13.81 24.33
C MET A 299 -10.19 -14.41 25.18
N LEU A 300 -9.72 -13.72 26.20
CA LEU A 300 -8.49 -14.06 26.93
C LEU A 300 -8.76 -14.97 28.13
N VAL A 301 -9.76 -14.63 28.96
CA VAL A 301 -10.07 -15.41 30.17
C VAL A 301 -10.74 -16.72 29.78
N HIS A 302 -11.79 -16.64 28.96
CA HIS A 302 -12.58 -17.81 28.59
C HIS A 302 -12.09 -18.51 27.32
N GLY A 303 -11.24 -17.87 26.52
CA GLY A 303 -10.66 -18.51 25.33
C GLY A 303 -11.67 -18.81 24.23
N ARG A 304 -12.83 -18.14 24.24
CA ARG A 304 -13.93 -18.45 23.32
C ARG A 304 -13.69 -17.77 21.99
N LYS A 305 -14.04 -18.47 20.91
CA LYS A 305 -14.11 -17.89 19.58
C LYS A 305 -15.38 -17.05 19.47
N GLY A 306 -15.24 -15.77 19.19
CA GLY A 306 -16.38 -14.91 18.89
C GLY A 306 -16.93 -15.14 17.49
N THR A 307 -18.10 -14.55 17.22
CA THR A 307 -18.66 -14.50 15.86
C THR A 307 -17.89 -13.46 15.07
N ARG A 308 -17.31 -13.85 13.94
CA ARG A 308 -16.59 -12.91 13.08
C ARG A 308 -17.57 -12.17 12.18
N SER A 309 -17.38 -10.87 12.06
CA SER A 309 -18.06 -10.00 11.11
C SER A 309 -17.11 -8.87 10.73
N TRP A 310 -17.29 -8.29 9.56
CA TRP A 310 -16.48 -7.18 9.09
C TRP A 310 -17.26 -6.38 8.03
N PRO A 311 -16.94 -5.10 7.83
CA PRO A 311 -17.42 -4.33 6.70
C PRO A 311 -17.20 -5.09 5.38
N VAL A 312 -18.19 -5.07 4.49
CA VAL A 312 -18.09 -5.80 3.20
C VAL A 312 -17.07 -5.10 2.31
N GLU A 313 -15.94 -5.77 2.04
CA GLU A 313 -14.97 -5.33 1.03
C GLU A 313 -15.66 -5.16 -0.32
N ASP A 314 -15.31 -4.08 -1.01
CA ASP A 314 -15.91 -3.67 -2.28
C ASP A 314 -17.42 -3.44 -2.22
N GLY A 315 -18.00 -3.30 -1.02
CA GLY A 315 -19.43 -3.12 -0.82
C GLY A 315 -20.01 -1.81 -1.38
N ALA A 316 -19.15 -0.85 -1.78
CA ALA A 316 -19.53 0.35 -2.52
C ALA A 316 -18.72 0.51 -3.83
N THR A 317 -18.10 -0.57 -4.31
CA THR A 317 -17.41 -0.65 -5.60
C THR A 317 -18.38 -1.21 -6.62
N ALA A 318 -18.44 -0.62 -7.81
CA ALA A 318 -19.30 -1.13 -8.87
C ALA A 318 -18.65 -1.05 -10.25
N SER A 319 -19.16 -1.86 -11.16
CA SER A 319 -18.93 -1.72 -12.60
C SER A 319 -19.91 -0.72 -13.20
N ILE A 320 -19.69 -0.34 -14.47
CA ILE A 320 -20.59 0.54 -15.23
C ILE A 320 -22.02 -0.01 -15.39
N ASP A 321 -22.24 -1.30 -15.15
CA ASP A 321 -23.54 -1.96 -15.31
C ASP A 321 -24.26 -2.23 -13.99
N GLU A 322 -23.54 -2.16 -12.87
CA GLU A 322 -24.02 -2.60 -11.56
C GLU A 322 -24.02 -1.48 -10.52
N TRP A 323 -23.75 -0.25 -10.94
CA TRP A 323 -23.73 0.92 -10.08
C TRP A 323 -25.12 1.25 -9.52
N ASN A 324 -25.11 1.93 -8.37
CA ASN A 324 -26.29 2.42 -7.70
C ASN A 324 -25.95 3.72 -6.93
N ALA A 325 -26.93 4.29 -6.22
CA ALA A 325 -26.76 5.56 -5.51
C ALA A 325 -25.70 5.54 -4.39
N ASP A 326 -25.33 4.35 -3.89
CA ASP A 326 -24.32 4.15 -2.86
C ASP A 326 -22.92 3.88 -3.42
N THR A 327 -22.75 3.82 -4.74
CA THR A 327 -21.44 3.59 -5.38
C THR A 327 -20.48 4.74 -5.08
N GLU A 328 -19.29 4.37 -4.59
CA GLU A 328 -18.19 5.28 -4.24
C GLU A 328 -16.96 5.09 -5.13
N VAL A 329 -16.73 3.86 -5.58
CA VAL A 329 -15.64 3.49 -6.48
C VAL A 329 -16.22 2.88 -7.75
N LEU A 330 -15.79 3.38 -8.90
CA LEU A 330 -16.14 2.80 -10.19
C LEU A 330 -14.92 2.11 -10.81
N CYS A 331 -15.01 0.80 -11.00
CA CYS A 331 -14.01 0.00 -11.70
C CYS A 331 -14.57 -0.45 -13.04
N THR A 332 -13.96 -0.02 -14.15
CA THR A 332 -14.54 -0.27 -15.49
C THR A 332 -14.05 -1.57 -16.15
N GLY A 333 -13.48 -2.50 -15.38
CA GLY A 333 -12.97 -3.78 -15.87
C GLY A 333 -14.05 -4.68 -16.52
N GLY A 334 -13.62 -5.60 -17.40
CA GLY A 334 -14.48 -6.69 -17.91
C GLY A 334 -15.19 -6.46 -19.26
N ARG A 335 -14.91 -5.39 -20.02
CA ARG A 335 -15.53 -5.13 -21.34
C ARG A 335 -14.52 -4.89 -22.46
N ASP A 336 -14.86 -5.32 -23.68
CA ASP A 336 -14.03 -5.16 -24.90
C ASP A 336 -14.27 -3.85 -25.68
N ARG A 337 -15.04 -2.90 -25.12
CA ARG A 337 -15.39 -1.63 -25.78
C ARG A 337 -15.13 -0.44 -24.88
N PRO A 338 -14.89 0.76 -25.44
CA PRO A 338 -14.77 1.98 -24.66
C PRO A 338 -15.98 2.21 -23.75
N VAL A 339 -15.73 2.72 -22.54
CA VAL A 339 -16.73 2.85 -21.48
C VAL A 339 -17.34 4.25 -21.51
N ASP A 340 -18.66 4.34 -21.65
CA ASP A 340 -19.40 5.61 -21.61
C ASP A 340 -19.88 5.89 -20.18
N LEU A 341 -19.43 7.01 -19.61
CA LEU A 341 -19.81 7.45 -18.26
C LEU A 341 -21.10 8.28 -18.25
N GLY A 342 -21.73 8.51 -19.41
CA GLY A 342 -22.97 9.27 -19.57
C GLY A 342 -24.07 8.95 -18.53
N PRO A 343 -24.35 7.68 -18.19
CA PRO A 343 -25.35 7.32 -17.18
C PRO A 343 -24.99 7.74 -15.74
N LEU A 344 -23.71 7.99 -15.46
CA LEU A 344 -23.15 8.25 -14.14
C LEU A 344 -22.81 9.73 -13.89
N LEU A 345 -23.02 10.59 -14.88
CA LEU A 345 -22.70 12.01 -14.74
C LEU A 345 -23.41 12.60 -13.52
N ASP A 346 -22.68 13.45 -12.79
CA ASP A 346 -23.15 14.09 -11.56
C ASP A 346 -23.40 13.14 -10.38
N HIS A 347 -22.91 11.89 -10.44
CA HIS A 347 -22.98 10.98 -9.29
C HIS A 347 -22.30 11.61 -8.06
N PRO A 348 -23.02 11.78 -6.93
CA PRO A 348 -22.53 12.61 -5.83
C PRO A 348 -21.46 11.92 -4.96
N ARG A 349 -21.33 10.60 -5.08
CA ARG A 349 -20.49 9.78 -4.19
C ARG A 349 -19.30 9.11 -4.87
N ILE A 350 -19.26 9.06 -6.21
CA ILE A 350 -18.13 8.44 -6.91
C ILE A 350 -16.93 9.36 -6.74
N HIS A 351 -16.00 8.93 -5.90
CA HIS A 351 -14.77 9.65 -5.61
C HIS A 351 -13.57 9.02 -6.34
N ALA A 352 -13.62 7.73 -6.66
CA ALA A 352 -12.57 7.05 -7.39
C ALA A 352 -13.08 6.41 -8.69
N ILE A 353 -12.33 6.59 -9.78
CA ILE A 353 -12.58 5.91 -11.06
C ILE A 353 -11.29 5.22 -11.50
N CYS A 354 -11.37 3.91 -11.72
CA CYS A 354 -10.27 3.06 -12.17
C CYS A 354 -10.64 2.38 -13.48
N THR A 355 -9.90 2.69 -14.55
CA THR A 355 -10.22 2.17 -15.89
C THR A 355 -9.65 0.78 -16.18
N ALA A 356 -8.65 0.34 -15.41
CA ALA A 356 -7.95 -0.93 -15.56
C ALA A 356 -7.54 -1.22 -17.03
N GLY A 357 -6.97 -0.21 -17.70
CA GLY A 357 -6.49 -0.30 -19.08
C GLY A 357 -7.57 -0.25 -20.17
N ARG A 358 -8.84 -0.03 -19.82
CA ARG A 358 -9.94 0.09 -20.79
C ARG A 358 -10.29 1.56 -21.04
N PRO A 359 -10.19 2.06 -22.29
CA PRO A 359 -10.37 3.48 -22.56
C PRO A 359 -11.81 3.93 -22.33
N LEU A 360 -11.97 5.16 -21.85
CA LEU A 360 -13.24 5.86 -21.79
C LEU A 360 -13.67 6.31 -23.20
N ALA A 361 -14.98 6.28 -23.47
CA ALA A 361 -15.55 6.78 -24.71
C ALA A 361 -15.36 8.31 -24.86
N ASP A 362 -15.43 9.03 -23.75
CA ASP A 362 -15.13 10.47 -23.67
C ASP A 362 -14.54 10.83 -22.30
N PRO A 363 -13.21 10.96 -22.17
CA PRO A 363 -12.56 11.34 -20.91
C PRO A 363 -13.09 12.65 -20.32
N ARG A 364 -13.59 13.59 -21.14
CA ARG A 364 -14.03 14.93 -20.68
C ARG A 364 -15.23 14.85 -19.73
N GLN A 365 -15.97 13.74 -19.76
CA GLN A 365 -17.06 13.44 -18.82
C GLN A 365 -16.59 13.42 -17.36
N LEU A 366 -15.30 13.16 -17.09
CA LEU A 366 -14.72 13.11 -15.74
C LEU A 366 -14.87 14.44 -14.97
N THR A 367 -14.98 15.58 -15.67
CA THR A 367 -15.22 16.89 -15.05
C THR A 367 -16.60 17.02 -14.39
N ARG A 368 -17.51 16.06 -14.64
CA ARG A 368 -18.89 16.04 -14.13
C ARG A 368 -19.05 15.17 -12.89
N PHE A 369 -17.97 14.74 -12.26
CA PHE A 369 -18.01 13.97 -11.02
C PHE A 369 -17.58 14.86 -9.83
N PRO A 370 -18.53 15.40 -9.04
CA PRO A 370 -18.24 16.41 -8.04
C PRO A 370 -17.38 15.89 -6.88
N ALA A 371 -17.42 14.59 -6.58
CA ALA A 371 -16.66 13.96 -5.51
C ALA A 371 -15.32 13.35 -5.95
N LEU A 372 -15.01 13.37 -7.26
CA LEU A 372 -13.85 12.69 -7.84
C LEU A 372 -12.52 13.18 -7.22
N ASP A 373 -11.89 12.36 -6.39
CA ASP A 373 -10.63 12.66 -5.72
C ASP A 373 -9.47 11.80 -6.23
N PHE A 374 -9.76 10.67 -6.87
CA PHE A 374 -8.80 9.75 -7.43
C PHE A 374 -9.17 9.30 -8.84
N LEU A 375 -8.18 9.23 -9.71
CA LEU A 375 -8.34 8.76 -11.08
C LEU A 375 -7.16 7.88 -11.48
N SER A 376 -7.45 6.65 -11.90
CA SER A 376 -6.47 5.73 -12.48
C SER A 376 -6.87 5.40 -13.92
N MET A 377 -6.09 5.90 -14.88
CA MET A 377 -6.38 5.73 -16.30
C MET A 377 -5.16 5.73 -17.21
N GLY A 378 -5.38 5.35 -18.46
CA GLY A 378 -4.32 5.18 -19.45
C GLY A 378 -3.67 6.52 -19.84
N LEU A 379 -2.41 6.44 -20.29
CA LEU A 379 -1.63 7.57 -20.79
C LEU A 379 -2.39 8.44 -21.82
N ALA A 380 -3.07 7.79 -22.78
CA ALA A 380 -3.80 8.49 -23.85
C ALA A 380 -4.97 9.33 -23.33
N GLU A 381 -5.64 8.87 -22.29
CA GLU A 381 -6.80 9.55 -21.69
C GLU A 381 -6.34 10.75 -20.86
N TRP A 382 -5.22 10.59 -20.12
CA TRP A 382 -4.58 11.70 -19.42
C TRP A 382 -4.15 12.80 -20.39
N ARG A 383 -3.55 12.42 -21.52
CA ARG A 383 -3.19 13.38 -22.58
C ARG A 383 -4.39 14.11 -23.14
N ALA A 384 -5.48 13.40 -23.42
CA ALA A 384 -6.72 14.01 -23.90
C ALA A 384 -7.30 15.04 -22.91
N LEU A 385 -7.20 14.80 -21.59
CA LEU A 385 -7.64 15.78 -20.59
C LEU A 385 -6.70 16.98 -20.45
N LEU A 386 -5.38 16.74 -20.46
CA LEU A 386 -4.36 17.79 -20.35
C LEU A 386 -4.44 18.74 -21.54
N ASP A 387 -4.49 18.20 -22.77
CA ASP A 387 -4.55 18.98 -24.01
C ASP A 387 -5.85 19.81 -24.11
N ALA A 388 -6.93 19.34 -23.48
CA ALA A 388 -8.21 20.04 -23.42
C ALA A 388 -8.29 21.03 -22.24
N GLU A 389 -7.30 21.07 -21.35
CA GLU A 389 -7.33 21.82 -20.08
C GLU A 389 -8.54 21.45 -19.18
N LEU A 390 -8.94 20.17 -19.20
CA LEU A 390 -10.12 19.65 -18.49
C LEU A 390 -9.75 18.73 -17.33
N ILE A 391 -8.68 19.04 -16.61
CA ILE A 391 -8.27 18.30 -15.41
C ILE A 391 -9.20 18.65 -14.25
N PRO A 392 -9.85 17.67 -13.59
CA PRO A 392 -10.72 17.95 -12.45
C PRO A 392 -9.90 18.56 -11.28
N PRO A 393 -10.17 19.82 -10.85
CA PRO A 393 -9.35 20.52 -9.85
C PRO A 393 -9.47 19.92 -8.43
N GLN A 394 -10.52 19.14 -8.19
CA GLN A 394 -10.77 18.47 -6.92
C GLN A 394 -9.84 17.28 -6.66
N LEU A 395 -9.16 16.75 -7.70
CA LEU A 395 -8.28 15.59 -7.58
C LEU A 395 -7.27 15.78 -6.44
N LEU A 396 -7.09 14.69 -5.69
CA LEU A 396 -6.15 14.56 -4.59
C LEU A 396 -4.97 13.67 -4.99
N ALA A 397 -5.21 12.66 -5.82
CA ALA A 397 -4.18 11.85 -6.42
C ALA A 397 -4.59 11.34 -7.81
N ALA A 398 -3.61 10.88 -8.58
CA ALA A 398 -3.78 10.38 -9.92
C ALA A 398 -2.80 9.24 -10.20
N GLU A 399 -3.23 8.26 -10.99
CA GLU A 399 -2.38 7.20 -11.50
C GLU A 399 -2.44 7.16 -13.02
N ILE A 400 -1.26 7.02 -13.63
CA ILE A 400 -1.12 6.79 -15.07
C ILE A 400 -0.80 5.31 -15.27
N PHE A 401 -1.78 4.58 -15.78
CA PHE A 401 -1.63 3.19 -16.14
C PHE A 401 -0.97 3.07 -17.53
N ASP A 402 0.06 2.22 -17.65
CA ASP A 402 0.78 1.96 -18.90
C ASP A 402 1.13 0.46 -18.97
N ASP A 403 0.40 -0.27 -19.81
CA ASP A 403 0.61 -1.70 -20.04
C ASP A 403 1.77 -2.01 -21.00
N ASP A 404 2.26 -1.04 -21.79
CA ASP A 404 3.25 -1.34 -22.85
C ASP A 404 4.04 -0.12 -23.40
N SER A 405 4.61 0.68 -22.50
CA SER A 405 5.82 1.51 -22.68
C SER A 405 5.80 2.75 -23.58
N GLU A 406 5.83 3.92 -22.93
CA GLU A 406 6.80 5.01 -23.22
C GLU A 406 7.17 5.73 -21.90
N LEU A 407 8.16 5.23 -21.15
CA LEU A 407 8.57 5.81 -19.84
C LEU A 407 8.71 7.34 -19.88
N VAL A 408 9.32 7.88 -20.93
CA VAL A 408 9.51 9.32 -21.10
C VAL A 408 8.17 10.04 -21.26
N ALA A 409 7.25 9.50 -22.05
CA ALA A 409 5.92 10.08 -22.22
C ALA A 409 5.09 9.99 -20.94
N THR A 410 5.16 8.86 -20.24
CA THR A 410 4.49 8.67 -18.94
C THR A 410 5.00 9.67 -17.92
N VAL A 411 6.32 9.84 -17.78
CA VAL A 411 6.91 10.82 -16.86
C VAL A 411 6.64 12.26 -17.29
N THR A 412 6.65 12.55 -18.58
CA THR A 412 6.27 13.89 -19.06
C THR A 412 4.82 14.19 -18.69
N THR A 413 3.92 13.21 -18.82
CA THR A 413 2.49 13.36 -18.45
C THR A 413 2.32 13.53 -16.96
N ALA A 414 3.06 12.76 -16.17
CA ALA A 414 3.11 12.92 -14.73
C ALA A 414 3.63 14.31 -14.33
N ASN A 415 4.68 14.81 -14.98
CA ASN A 415 5.24 16.12 -14.69
C ASN A 415 4.32 17.27 -15.11
N ASP A 416 3.57 17.13 -16.20
CA ASP A 416 2.54 18.09 -16.59
C ASP A 416 1.45 18.15 -15.50
N LEU A 417 0.98 17.00 -15.00
CA LEU A 417 0.04 16.93 -13.88
C LEU A 417 0.62 17.52 -12.60
N LEU A 418 1.81 17.08 -12.17
CA LEU A 418 2.46 17.58 -10.97
C LEU A 418 2.67 19.10 -11.05
N GLY A 419 3.09 19.61 -12.20
CA GLY A 419 3.27 21.04 -12.46
C GLY A 419 1.97 21.83 -12.33
N LEU A 420 0.85 21.33 -12.85
CA LEU A 420 -0.48 21.96 -12.68
C LEU A 420 -0.90 22.08 -11.21
N PHE A 421 -0.50 21.12 -10.37
CA PHE A 421 -0.79 21.13 -8.93
C PHE A 421 0.34 21.71 -8.09
N GLY A 422 1.39 22.27 -8.72
CA GLY A 422 2.52 22.90 -8.02
C GLY A 422 3.35 21.93 -7.18
N ARG A 423 3.41 20.65 -7.57
CA ARG A 423 4.17 19.60 -6.89
C ARG A 423 5.58 19.43 -7.50
N PRO A 424 6.55 18.92 -6.72
CA PRO A 424 7.86 18.58 -7.24
C PRO A 424 7.77 17.62 -8.42
N LEU A 425 8.65 17.80 -9.41
CA LEU A 425 8.67 17.00 -10.64
C LEU A 425 9.55 15.76 -10.49
N ILE A 426 9.25 14.74 -11.29
CA ILE A 426 10.07 13.54 -11.47
C ILE A 426 11.27 13.90 -12.35
N GLU A 427 12.47 13.50 -11.93
CA GLU A 427 13.69 13.67 -12.72
C GLU A 427 14.03 12.38 -13.47
N ILE A 428 14.30 12.50 -14.78
CA ILE A 428 14.89 11.41 -15.57
C ILE A 428 16.32 11.79 -15.95
N THR A 429 17.27 10.95 -15.59
CA THR A 429 18.64 11.01 -16.10
C THR A 429 18.86 9.89 -17.11
N GLN A 430 19.03 10.26 -18.39
CA GLN A 430 19.32 9.32 -19.48
C GLN A 430 20.83 9.21 -19.70
N MET A 431 21.36 8.01 -19.51
CA MET A 431 22.76 7.67 -19.74
C MET A 431 22.86 6.72 -20.92
N ARG A 432 23.74 7.02 -21.87
CA ARG A 432 23.86 6.30 -23.15
C ARG A 432 25.33 6.05 -23.48
N GLY A 433 25.62 4.87 -24.01
CA GLY A 433 26.96 4.49 -24.40
C GLY A 433 26.98 3.32 -25.38
N TRP A 434 28.13 3.17 -26.03
CA TRP A 434 28.38 2.08 -26.97
C TRP A 434 29.72 1.42 -26.64
N ARG A 435 29.72 0.10 -26.49
CA ARG A 435 30.95 -0.69 -26.29
C ARG A 435 31.30 -1.43 -27.57
N GLN A 436 32.41 -1.05 -28.22
CA GLN A 436 32.97 -1.84 -29.31
C GLN A 436 33.41 -3.21 -28.78
N ARG A 437 32.95 -4.30 -29.41
CA ARG A 437 33.41 -5.65 -29.06
C ARG A 437 34.90 -5.76 -29.40
N ASN A 438 35.72 -6.08 -28.41
CA ASN A 438 37.13 -6.37 -28.65
C ASN A 438 37.30 -7.85 -29.02
N LEU A 439 38.38 -8.18 -29.71
CA LEU A 439 38.68 -9.54 -30.21
C LEU A 439 38.63 -10.59 -29.09
N MET A 440 38.97 -10.20 -27.85
CA MET A 440 38.95 -11.06 -26.66
C MET A 440 37.55 -11.50 -26.23
N ASP A 441 36.51 -10.68 -26.45
CA ASP A 441 35.13 -11.03 -26.10
C ASP A 441 34.59 -12.11 -27.04
N ARG A 442 34.96 -12.05 -28.33
CA ARG A 442 34.65 -13.11 -29.31
C ARG A 442 35.37 -14.43 -28.96
N LEU A 443 36.59 -14.34 -28.46
CA LEU A 443 37.38 -15.53 -28.11
C LEU A 443 36.89 -16.21 -26.82
N ARG A 444 36.34 -15.46 -25.84
CA ARG A 444 35.77 -16.03 -24.62
C ARG A 444 34.47 -16.81 -24.84
N GLU A 445 33.65 -16.42 -25.82
CA GLU A 445 32.48 -17.21 -26.23
C GLU A 445 32.89 -18.52 -26.92
N ILE A 446 33.96 -18.49 -27.71
CA ILE A 446 34.51 -19.70 -28.37
C ILE A 446 35.13 -20.66 -27.34
N CYS A 447 35.76 -20.15 -26.29
CA CYS A 447 36.38 -21.00 -25.26
C CYS A 447 35.40 -21.66 -24.27
N TRP A 448 34.10 -21.35 -24.33
CA TRP A 448 33.05 -22.04 -23.58
C TRP A 448 32.23 -23.02 -24.45
N ASP A 449 32.60 -23.19 -25.73
CA ASP A 449 32.10 -24.23 -26.64
C ASP A 449 32.95 -25.52 -26.58
N SER A 450 33.37 -25.93 -25.37
CA SER A 450 34.09 -27.20 -25.14
C SER A 450 33.65 -27.87 -23.86
#